data_AF-A0A1Z9XDB7-F1
#
_entry.id   AF-A0A1Z9XDB7-F1
#
_cell.length_a   1.000
_cell.length_b   1.000
_cell.length_c   1.000
_cell.angle_alpha   90.00
_cell.angle_beta   90.00
_cell.angle_gamma   90.00
#
_symmetry.space_group_name_H-M   'P 1'
#
loop_
_entity.id
_entity.type
_entity.pdbx_description
1 polymer ?
#
loop_
_entity_poly.entity_id
_entity_poly.type
_entity_poly.pdbx_seq_one_letter_code
_entity_poly.pdbx_strand_id
1 'polypeptide(L)'
;MAQIICHHNGRYNLYNTMSDGFRFVSSLSREQLESLIEKEFGEKGLSELPARLELAHQNGHSTPSNESLDEFLCVNRAGENENFLTTEECIFRFLS
;
A
#
# COMPACT_ATOMS: atom_id res chain seq x y z
N MET A 1 -4.21 11.45 -5.38
CA MET A 1 -2.94 10.70 -5.42
C MET A 1 -3.26 9.28 -5.82
N ALA A 2 -2.62 8.73 -6.86
CA ALA A 2 -2.85 7.36 -7.29
C ALA A 2 -2.17 6.30 -6.39
N GLN A 3 -1.49 6.72 -5.31
CA GLN A 3 -0.73 5.84 -4.43
C GLN A 3 -1.45 5.63 -3.10
N ILE A 4 -1.80 4.38 -2.83
CA ILE A 4 -2.45 3.91 -1.61
C ILE A 4 -1.39 3.22 -0.75
N ILE A 5 -1.36 3.51 0.55
CA ILE A 5 -0.50 2.76 1.48
C ILE A 5 -1.25 1.49 1.82
N CYS A 6 -0.66 0.33 1.53
CA CYS A 6 -1.11 -0.97 2.01
C CYS A 6 -0.29 -1.38 3.23
N HIS A 7 -0.93 -2.05 4.17
CA HIS A 7 -0.33 -2.43 5.44
C HIS A 7 -0.75 -3.85 5.85
N HIS A 8 0.22 -4.61 6.35
CA HIS A 8 -0.01 -5.90 7.00
C HIS A 8 1.04 -6.12 8.09
N ASN A 9 0.63 -6.40 9.34
CA ASN A 9 1.53 -6.74 10.45
C ASN A 9 2.76 -5.80 10.63
N GLY A 10 2.56 -4.49 10.51
CA GLY A 10 3.64 -3.49 10.66
C GLY A 10 4.55 -3.33 9.44
N ARG A 11 4.22 -4.00 8.33
CA ARG A 11 4.87 -3.88 7.02
C ARG A 11 4.02 -3.01 6.10
N TYR A 12 4.68 -2.22 5.28
CA TYR A 12 4.01 -1.26 4.40
C TYR A 12 4.46 -1.42 2.96
N ASN A 13 3.59 -1.09 2.01
CA ASN A 13 3.95 -0.91 0.62
C ASN A 13 3.03 0.13 -0.01
N LEU A 14 3.39 0.64 -1.19
CA LEU A 14 2.57 1.57 -1.94
C LEU A 14 1.94 0.83 -3.11
N TYR A 15 0.61 0.82 -3.18
CA TYR A 15 -0.15 0.33 -4.31
C TYR A 15 -0.50 1.50 -5.23
N ASN A 16 -0.24 1.36 -6.53
CA ASN A 16 -0.58 2.35 -7.53
C ASN A 16 -1.82 1.91 -8.30
N THR A 17 -2.91 2.68 -8.18
CA THR A 17 -4.20 2.39 -8.83
C THR A 17 -4.20 2.65 -10.33
N MET A 18 -3.15 3.27 -10.89
CA MET A 18 -3.03 3.45 -12.34
C MET A 18 -2.38 2.24 -13.01
N SER A 19 -1.44 1.59 -12.33
CA SER A 19 -0.78 0.37 -12.80
C SER A 19 -1.39 -0.90 -12.20
N ASP A 20 -2.39 -0.75 -11.33
CA ASP A 20 -2.99 -1.81 -10.51
C ASP A 20 -1.93 -2.72 -9.87
N GLY A 21 -0.95 -2.14 -9.18
CA GLY A 21 0.14 -2.96 -8.65
C GLY A 21 0.95 -2.30 -7.54
N PHE A 22 1.70 -3.14 -6.82
CA PHE A 22 2.64 -2.69 -5.80
C PHE A 22 3.85 -2.03 -6.43
N ARG A 23 4.27 -0.93 -5.82
CA ARG A 23 5.41 -0.13 -6.27
C ARG A 23 6.74 -0.81 -5.96
N PHE A 24 6.83 -1.49 -4.82
CA PHE A 24 8.04 -2.16 -4.38
C PHE A 24 7.86 -3.67 -4.36
N VAL A 25 8.91 -4.39 -4.73
CA VAL A 25 8.97 -5.85 -4.69
C VAL A 25 9.08 -6.42 -3.28
N SER A 26 9.33 -5.57 -2.28
CA SER A 26 9.46 -5.93 -0.87
C SER A 26 8.77 -4.89 0.01
N SER A 27 8.39 -5.31 1.21
CA SER A 27 7.80 -4.41 2.18
C SER A 27 8.80 -3.37 2.71
N LEU A 28 8.24 -2.26 3.19
CA LEU A 28 8.93 -1.18 3.87
C LEU A 28 8.65 -1.25 5.37
N SER A 29 9.63 -0.84 6.18
CA SER A 29 9.38 -0.45 7.57
C SER A 29 8.63 0.89 7.62
N ARG A 30 8.14 1.25 8.81
CA ARG A 30 7.49 2.54 9.05
C ARG A 30 8.45 3.70 8.74
N GLU A 31 9.69 3.62 9.21
CA GLU A 31 10.70 4.65 9.03
C GLU A 31 11.08 4.82 7.56
N GLN A 32 11.14 3.72 6.81
CA GLN A 32 11.38 3.74 5.37
C GLN A 32 10.23 4.38 4.61
N LEU A 33 8.99 4.08 5.00
CA LEU A 33 7.80 4.72 4.42
C LEU A 33 7.78 6.22 4.71
N GLU A 34 8.00 6.63 5.96
CA GLU A 34 8.05 8.04 6.36
C GLU A 34 9.12 8.80 5.56
N SER A 35 10.34 8.25 5.48
CA SER A 35 11.44 8.82 4.69
C SER A 35 11.10 8.94 3.20
N LEU A 36 10.40 7.93 2.63
CA LEU A 36 9.98 7.94 1.24
C LEU A 36 8.93 9.04 0.98
N ILE A 37 7.93 9.14 1.85
CA ILE A 37 6.85 10.11 1.73
C ILE A 37 7.40 11.54 1.86
N GLU A 38 8.30 11.79 2.82
CA GLU A 38 9.00 13.07 2.94
C GLU A 38 9.77 13.40 1.66
N LYS A 39 10.54 12.46 1.12
CA LYS A 39 11.34 12.66 -0.09
C LYS A 39 10.51 13.00 -1.32
N GLU A 40 9.33 12.38 -1.48
CA GLU A 40 8.53 12.54 -2.70
C GLU A 40 7.47 13.63 -2.63
N PHE A 41 6.91 13.85 -1.45
CA PHE A 41 5.75 14.72 -1.25
C PHE A 41 6.02 15.87 -0.27
N GLY A 42 7.23 15.93 0.31
CA GLY A 42 7.66 16.97 1.24
C GLY A 42 6.79 17.06 2.49
N GLU A 43 6.74 18.25 3.08
CA GLU A 43 5.96 18.53 4.29
C GLU A 43 4.46 18.22 4.13
N LYS A 44 3.90 18.39 2.92
CA LYS A 44 2.50 18.07 2.66
C LYS A 44 2.23 16.57 2.76
N GLY A 45 3.13 15.75 2.23
CA GLY A 45 3.03 14.30 2.37
C GLY A 45 3.08 13.86 3.83
N LEU A 46 4.02 14.45 4.59
CA LEU A 46 4.18 14.16 6.01
C LEU A 46 2.98 14.61 6.86
N SER A 47 2.36 15.75 6.55
CA SER A 47 1.20 16.23 7.31
C SER A 47 -0.04 15.35 7.10
N GLU A 48 -0.20 14.76 5.91
CA GLU A 48 -1.31 13.84 5.58
C GLU A 48 -1.02 12.39 6.01
N LEU A 49 0.25 12.03 6.25
CA LEU A 49 0.66 10.65 6.52
C LEU A 49 0.01 10.02 7.76
N PRO A 50 -0.13 10.70 8.92
CA PRO A 50 -0.76 10.11 10.10
C PRO A 50 -2.18 9.59 9.83
N ALA A 51 -3.02 10.39 9.17
CA ALA A 51 -4.40 10.01 8.84
C ALA A 51 -4.43 8.82 7.86
N ARG A 52 -3.50 8.79 6.90
CA ARG A 52 -3.39 7.68 5.94
C ARG A 52 -2.92 6.38 6.61
N LEU A 53 -2.02 6.47 7.59
CA LEU A 53 -1.56 5.33 8.38
C LEU A 53 -2.68 4.78 9.26
N GLU A 54 -3.48 5.64 9.88
CA GLU A 54 -4.63 5.23 10.68
C GLU A 54 -5.62 4.40 9.86
N LEU A 55 -5.97 4.88 8.66
CA LEU A 55 -6.79 4.10 7.71
C LEU A 55 -6.11 2.78 7.31
N ALA A 56 -4.81 2.81 7.00
CA ALA A 56 -4.07 1.60 6.63
C ALA A 56 -3.99 0.57 7.77
N HIS A 57 -3.94 1.02 9.03
CA HIS A 57 -3.99 0.13 10.19
C HIS A 57 -5.37 -0.44 10.44
N GLN A 58 -6.42 0.33 10.16
CA GLN A 58 -7.79 -0.10 10.35
C GLN A 58 -8.26 -1.07 9.24
N ASN A 59 -8.01 -0.72 7.98
CA ASN A 59 -8.58 -1.41 6.81
C ASN A 59 -7.55 -2.30 6.09
N GLY A 60 -6.26 -2.14 6.41
CA GLY A 60 -5.14 -2.70 5.66
C GLY A 60 -4.72 -1.82 4.47
N HIS A 61 -5.43 -0.74 4.18
CA HIS A 61 -5.07 0.23 3.15
C HIS A 61 -5.50 1.66 3.48
N SER A 62 -4.87 2.67 2.85
CA SER A 62 -5.15 4.08 3.14
C SER A 62 -6.27 4.72 2.31
N THR A 63 -7.10 3.96 1.59
CA THR A 63 -8.30 4.53 0.95
C THR A 63 -9.38 4.79 2.00
N PRO A 64 -10.24 5.80 1.79
CA PRO A 64 -11.39 6.06 2.66
C PRO A 64 -12.55 5.07 2.42
N SER A 65 -12.36 4.02 1.62
CA SER A 65 -13.37 2.97 1.48
C SER A 65 -13.40 2.11 2.74
N ASN A 66 -14.58 1.59 3.09
CA ASN A 66 -14.77 0.63 4.18
C ASN A 66 -14.49 -0.81 3.71
N GLU A 67 -13.80 -0.96 2.58
CA GLU A 67 -13.39 -2.25 2.05
C GLU A 67 -12.24 -2.79 2.90
N SER A 68 -12.18 -4.11 2.99
CA SER A 68 -11.05 -4.82 3.54
C SER A 68 -9.88 -4.84 2.54
N LEU A 69 -8.68 -5.12 3.04
CA LEU A 69 -7.51 -5.33 2.19
C LEU A 69 -7.74 -6.38 1.08
N ASP A 70 -8.52 -7.42 1.37
CA ASP A 70 -8.86 -8.49 0.41
C ASP A 70 -9.73 -7.95 -0.74
N GLU A 71 -10.79 -7.22 -0.39
CA GLU A 71 -11.67 -6.56 -1.36
C GLU A 71 -10.91 -5.52 -2.20
N PHE A 72 -9.98 -4.79 -1.60
CA PHE A 72 -9.16 -3.82 -2.33
C PHE A 72 -8.18 -4.48 -3.31
N LEU A 73 -7.52 -5.57 -2.90
CA LEU A 73 -6.52 -6.24 -3.73
C LEU A 73 -7.15 -7.15 -4.80
N CYS A 74 -8.45 -7.45 -4.76
CA CYS A 74 -9.08 -8.35 -5.73
C CYS A 74 -8.92 -7.91 -7.20
N VAL A 75 -8.64 -6.62 -7.44
CA VAL A 75 -8.45 -6.03 -8.78
C VAL A 75 -6.98 -5.84 -9.19
N ASN A 76 -6.02 -6.39 -8.46
CA ASN A 76 -4.60 -6.20 -8.75
C ASN A 76 -4.12 -6.88 -10.04
N ARG A 77 -3.16 -6.26 -10.73
CA ARG A 77 -2.44 -6.82 -11.89
C ARG A 77 -0.96 -7.09 -11.58
N ALA A 78 -0.65 -7.38 -10.32
CA ALA A 78 0.72 -7.52 -9.84
C ALA A 78 1.37 -8.89 -10.20
N GLY A 79 0.63 -9.79 -10.84
CA GLY A 79 1.13 -11.08 -11.32
C GLY A 79 1.93 -10.97 -12.61
N GLU A 80 2.68 -12.04 -12.90
CA GLU A 80 3.41 -12.16 -14.16
C GLU A 80 2.43 -12.13 -15.33
N ASN A 81 2.68 -11.27 -16.34
CA ASN A 81 1.79 -11.01 -17.48
C ASN A 81 0.45 -10.34 -17.12
N GLU A 82 0.44 -9.41 -16.15
CA GLU A 82 -0.76 -8.67 -15.70
C GLU A 82 -1.87 -9.56 -15.10
N ASN A 83 -1.53 -10.77 -14.64
CA ASN A 83 -2.47 -11.64 -13.96
C ASN A 83 -2.74 -11.15 -12.52
N PHE A 84 -3.90 -11.51 -11.98
CA PHE A 84 -4.25 -11.23 -10.59
C PHE A 84 -3.51 -12.19 -9.66
N LEU A 85 -2.86 -11.67 -8.63
CA LEU A 85 -2.40 -12.46 -7.49
C LEU A 85 -3.51 -12.57 -6.46
N THR A 86 -3.57 -13.68 -5.74
CA THR A 86 -4.42 -13.76 -4.55
C THR A 86 -3.94 -12.77 -3.48
N THR A 87 -4.82 -12.40 -2.56
CA THR A 87 -4.46 -11.54 -1.41
C THR A 87 -3.33 -12.14 -0.59
N GLU A 88 -3.36 -13.45 -0.35
CA GLU A 88 -2.30 -14.18 0.37
C GLU A 88 -0.95 -14.08 -0.35
N GLU A 89 -0.92 -14.24 -1.68
CA GLU A 89 0.28 -14.06 -2.47
C GLU A 89 0.77 -12.62 -2.48
N CYS A 90 -0.15 -11.63 -2.55
CA CYS A 90 0.21 -10.23 -2.45
C CYS A 90 0.86 -9.92 -1.10
N ILE A 91 0.28 -10.41 0.00
CA ILE A 91 0.82 -10.22 1.34
C ILE A 91 2.20 -10.88 1.43
N PHE A 92 2.33 -12.13 1.01
CA PHE A 92 3.58 -12.88 1.06
C PHE A 92 4.68 -12.24 0.22
N ARG A 93 4.37 -11.67 -0.94
CA ARG A 93 5.37 -11.08 -1.83
C ARG A 93 5.71 -9.63 -1.45
N PHE A 94 4.72 -8.84 -1.06
CA PHE A 94 4.85 -7.38 -1.01
C PHE A 94 4.65 -6.76 0.37
N LEU A 95 4.12 -7.52 1.35
CA LEU A 95 3.81 -7.04 2.70
C LEU A 95 4.34 -7.96 3.81
N SER A 96 5.35 -8.79 3.54
CA SER A 96 6.07 -9.62 4.53
C SER A 96 7.41 -9.01 4.96
#